data_AF-A0A8F1WHE6-F1
#
_entry.id   AF-A0A8F1WHE6-F1
#
_cell.length_a   1.000
_cell.length_b   1.000
_cell.length_c   1.000
_cell.angle_alpha   90.00
_cell.angle_beta   90.00
_cell.angle_gamma   90.00
#
_symmetry.space_group_name_H-M   'P 1'
#
loop_
_entity.id
_entity.type
_entity.pdbx_description
1 polymer ?
#
loop_
_entity_poly.entity_id
_entity_poly.type
_entity_poly.pdbx_seq_one_letter_code
_entity_poly.pdbx_strand_id
1 'polypeptide(L)'
;MVYEYINDYLYFVLKPYNGTDREGWLYCSGVNVSRFIPLTQRKHRFAQNPAVKGLQSANLNVISFAIMRGAKPVLTKPRYCDGIIPVSPDMWRTEVLLIENATQAFLNELFEFTVKEFLRLSLPLCFPDLKLPEEFLPPDKLQSYFESLM
;
A
#
# COMPACT_ATOMS: atom_id res chain seq x y z
N MET A 1 19.61 0.31 2.24
CA MET A 1 18.71 1.50 2.21
C MET A 1 17.30 0.99 2.27
N VAL A 2 16.49 1.49 3.20
CA VAL A 2 15.05 1.15 3.33
C VAL A 2 14.28 2.41 2.97
N TYR A 3 13.20 2.27 2.20
CA TYR A 3 12.30 3.36 1.87
C TYR A 3 10.97 3.11 2.56
N GLU A 4 10.41 4.14 3.18
CA GLU A 4 9.23 4.03 4.02
C GLU A 4 8.24 5.15 3.70
N TYR A 5 6.99 4.75 3.49
CA TYR A 5 5.83 5.62 3.43
C TYR A 5 4.83 5.07 4.45
N ILE A 6 4.78 5.64 5.65
CA ILE A 6 4.04 5.08 6.79
C ILE A 6 3.22 6.17 7.45
N ASN A 7 1.96 5.87 7.73
CA ASN A 7 1.10 6.63 8.62
C ASN A 7 0.11 5.71 9.37
N ASP A 8 -0.80 6.28 10.16
CA ASP A 8 -1.72 5.49 10.98
C ASP A 8 -2.74 4.67 10.16
N TYR A 9 -2.97 5.05 8.90
CA TYR A 9 -3.95 4.43 8.01
C TYR A 9 -3.33 3.35 7.13
N LEU A 10 -2.13 3.57 6.61
CA LEU A 10 -1.49 2.68 5.65
C LEU A 10 0.03 2.74 5.73
N TYR A 11 0.66 1.73 5.15
CA TYR A 11 2.09 1.73 4.90
C TYR A 11 2.46 1.12 3.55
N PHE A 12 3.54 1.63 2.99
CA PHE A 12 4.28 1.05 1.87
C PHE A 12 5.76 1.12 2.21
N VAL A 13 6.45 -0.02 2.21
CA VAL A 13 7.86 -0.12 2.58
C VAL A 13 8.60 -0.93 1.53
N LEU A 14 9.74 -0.42 1.09
CA LEU A 14 10.68 -1.12 0.24
C LEU A 14 11.96 -1.38 1.02
N LYS A 15 12.33 -2.66 1.14
CA LYS A 15 13.62 -3.03 1.74
C LYS A 15 14.35 -4.06 0.88
N PRO A 16 15.69 -4.00 0.81
CA PRO A 16 16.46 -4.99 0.09
C PRO A 16 16.24 -6.37 0.71
N TYR A 17 16.17 -7.37 -0.16
CA TYR A 17 16.05 -8.76 0.21
C TYR A 17 17.20 -9.53 -0.41
N ASN A 18 17.94 -10.23 0.46
CA ASN A 18 19.02 -11.10 0.06
C ASN A 18 18.76 -12.47 0.70
N GLY A 19 17.92 -13.26 0.04
CA GLY A 19 17.66 -14.63 0.41
C GLY A 19 18.62 -15.59 -0.30
N THR A 20 18.68 -16.83 0.16
CA THR A 20 19.62 -17.84 -0.36
C THR A 20 19.50 -18.09 -1.87
N ASP A 21 18.27 -18.01 -2.41
CA ASP A 21 17.98 -18.32 -3.81
C ASP A 21 17.53 -17.11 -4.63
N ARG A 22 17.29 -15.97 -3.99
CA ARG A 22 16.67 -14.80 -4.63
C ARG A 22 17.16 -13.50 -3.99
N GLU A 23 17.44 -12.54 -4.85
CA GLU A 23 17.75 -11.16 -4.48
C GLU A 23 16.74 -10.20 -5.10
N GLY A 24 16.56 -9.04 -4.46
CA GLY A 24 15.68 -8.01 -4.97
C GLY A 24 15.18 -7.10 -3.87
N TRP A 25 13.94 -6.65 -4.00
CA TRP A 25 13.30 -5.73 -3.06
C TRP A 25 12.01 -6.34 -2.52
N LEU A 26 11.89 -6.42 -1.21
CA LEU A 26 10.61 -6.67 -0.56
C LEU A 26 9.81 -5.38 -0.59
N TYR A 27 8.69 -5.42 -1.29
CA TYR A 27 7.62 -4.45 -1.20
C TYR A 27 6.59 -4.97 -0.21
N CYS A 28 6.50 -4.30 0.92
CA CYS A 28 5.56 -4.56 2.00
C CYS A 28 4.50 -3.48 1.97
N SER A 29 3.22 -3.85 1.94
CA SER A 29 2.14 -2.89 1.99
C SER A 29 1.08 -3.30 2.99
N GLY A 30 0.37 -2.33 3.54
CA GLY A 30 -0.76 -2.65 4.40
C GLY A 30 -1.65 -1.48 4.72
N VAL A 31 -2.86 -1.81 5.17
CA VAL A 31 -3.88 -0.85 5.59
C VAL A 31 -4.43 -1.22 6.96
N ASN A 32 -4.68 -0.21 7.78
CA ASN A 32 -5.29 -0.33 9.08
C ASN A 32 -6.81 -0.32 8.94
N VAL A 33 -7.42 -1.51 8.93
CA VAL A 33 -8.87 -1.64 8.73
C VAL A 33 -9.63 -0.90 9.81
N SER A 34 -9.17 -0.94 11.06
CA SER A 34 -9.80 -0.24 12.18
C SER A 34 -9.90 1.27 11.93
N ARG A 35 -8.83 1.88 11.40
CA ARG A 35 -8.78 3.32 11.07
C ARG A 35 -9.59 3.69 9.85
N PHE A 36 -9.78 2.76 8.91
CA PHE A 36 -10.63 2.99 7.75
C PHE A 36 -12.14 2.79 8.02
N ILE A 37 -12.55 2.14 9.11
CA ILE A 37 -13.97 1.94 9.42
C ILE A 37 -14.79 3.26 9.43
N PRO A 38 -14.35 4.35 10.10
CA PRO A 38 -15.07 5.62 10.07
C PRO A 38 -15.21 6.20 8.65
N LEU A 39 -14.15 6.14 7.85
CA LEU A 39 -14.14 6.63 6.45
C LEU A 39 -15.16 5.92 5.57
N THR A 40 -15.36 4.63 5.81
CA THR A 40 -16.31 3.82 5.05
C THR A 40 -17.76 3.99 5.50
N GLN A 41 -18.03 4.87 6.48
CA GLN A 41 -19.34 5.11 7.10
C GLN A 41 -20.03 3.83 7.59
N ARG A 42 -19.27 2.76 7.87
CA ARG A 42 -19.76 1.40 8.16
C ARG A 42 -20.68 0.82 7.07
N LYS A 43 -20.69 1.38 5.86
CA LYS A 43 -21.55 0.97 4.72
C LYS A 43 -20.95 -0.18 3.91
N HIS A 44 -20.19 -1.06 4.53
CA HIS A 44 -19.62 -2.23 3.85
C HIS A 44 -19.97 -3.53 4.57
N ARG A 45 -20.16 -4.60 3.80
CA ARG A 45 -20.32 -5.95 4.35
C ARG A 45 -18.99 -6.47 4.89
N PHE A 46 -19.05 -7.54 5.69
CA PHE A 46 -17.87 -8.30 6.09
C PHE A 46 -17.08 -8.71 4.82
N ALA A 47 -15.76 -8.54 4.82
CA ALA A 47 -14.86 -8.73 3.66
C ALA A 47 -15.03 -7.80 2.45
N GLN A 48 -15.86 -6.75 2.52
CA GLN A 48 -15.99 -5.74 1.45
C GLN A 48 -15.44 -4.37 1.84
N ASN A 49 -14.54 -4.31 2.82
CA ASN A 49 -13.95 -3.05 3.24
C ASN A 49 -13.19 -2.40 2.05
N PRO A 50 -13.55 -1.17 1.64
CA PRO A 50 -12.91 -0.46 0.54
C PRO A 50 -11.38 -0.34 0.63
N ALA A 51 -10.81 -0.18 1.84
CA ALA A 51 -9.36 -0.10 2.00
C ALA A 51 -8.68 -1.44 1.69
N VAL A 52 -9.27 -2.56 2.11
CA VAL A 52 -8.72 -3.89 1.82
C VAL A 52 -8.79 -4.19 0.33
N LYS A 53 -9.94 -3.92 -0.31
CA LYS A 53 -10.07 -4.08 -1.77
C LYS A 53 -9.14 -3.14 -2.53
N GLY A 54 -9.04 -1.90 -2.09
CA GLY A 54 -8.13 -0.90 -2.65
C GLY A 54 -6.68 -1.36 -2.58
N LEU A 55 -6.25 -1.92 -1.44
CA LEU A 55 -4.91 -2.48 -1.28
C LEU A 55 -4.64 -3.63 -2.26
N GLN A 56 -5.57 -4.60 -2.33
CA GLN A 56 -5.47 -5.74 -3.25
C GLN A 56 -5.37 -5.30 -4.71
N SER A 57 -6.26 -4.40 -5.13
CA SER A 57 -6.28 -3.88 -6.50
C SER A 57 -5.05 -3.02 -6.81
N ALA A 58 -4.59 -2.19 -5.87
CA ALA A 58 -3.37 -1.41 -6.03
C ALA A 58 -2.14 -2.32 -6.16
N ASN A 59 -2.06 -3.40 -5.40
CA ASN A 59 -0.95 -4.36 -5.50
C ASN A 59 -0.96 -5.13 -6.83
N LEU A 60 -2.13 -5.45 -7.39
CA LEU A 60 -2.21 -5.98 -8.76
C LEU A 60 -1.68 -4.98 -9.79
N ASN A 61 -1.97 -3.69 -9.60
CA ASN A 61 -1.46 -2.63 -10.47
C ASN A 61 0.04 -2.43 -10.28
N VAL A 62 0.58 -2.59 -9.06
CA VAL A 62 2.03 -2.61 -8.78
C VAL A 62 2.71 -3.78 -9.51
N ILE A 63 2.11 -4.97 -9.51
CA ILE A 63 2.62 -6.13 -10.27
C ILE A 63 2.69 -5.78 -11.76
N SER A 64 1.60 -5.24 -12.32
CA SER A 64 1.55 -4.82 -13.72
C SER A 64 2.61 -3.75 -14.04
N PHE A 65 2.74 -2.73 -13.19
CA PHE A 65 3.71 -1.66 -13.32
C PHE A 65 5.15 -2.16 -13.25
N ALA A 66 5.45 -3.09 -12.34
CA ALA A 66 6.75 -3.74 -12.24
C ALA A 66 7.11 -4.48 -13.53
N ILE A 67 6.17 -5.28 -14.07
CA ILE A 67 6.36 -6.01 -15.33
C ILE A 67 6.62 -5.04 -16.49
N MET A 68 5.84 -3.95 -16.60
CA MET A 68 6.04 -2.92 -17.62
C MET A 68 7.41 -2.23 -17.54
N ARG A 69 8.00 -2.18 -16.33
CA ARG A 69 9.34 -1.61 -16.09
C ARG A 69 10.47 -2.65 -16.14
N GLY A 70 10.18 -3.86 -16.62
CA GLY A 70 11.16 -4.94 -16.80
C GLY A 70 11.57 -5.65 -15.50
N ALA A 71 10.88 -5.35 -14.39
CA ALA A 71 11.06 -6.05 -13.13
C ALA A 71 10.22 -7.34 -13.09
N LYS A 72 10.56 -8.24 -12.16
CA LYS A 72 9.88 -9.52 -12.00
C LYS A 72 9.27 -9.62 -10.59
N PRO A 73 7.96 -9.34 -10.44
CA PRO A 73 7.26 -9.50 -9.17
C PRO A 73 6.99 -10.98 -8.87
N VAL A 74 7.13 -11.35 -7.60
CA VAL A 74 6.97 -12.71 -7.09
C VAL A 74 6.18 -12.64 -5.78
N LEU A 75 5.11 -13.42 -5.68
CA LEU A 75 4.37 -13.58 -4.43
C LEU A 75 5.24 -14.28 -3.40
N THR A 76 5.30 -13.73 -2.19
CA THR A 76 6.12 -14.29 -1.10
C THR A 76 5.37 -14.29 0.23
N LYS A 77 5.99 -14.83 1.28
CA LYS A 77 5.34 -15.03 2.58
C LYS A 77 5.25 -13.71 3.38
N PRO A 78 4.12 -13.44 4.05
CA PRO A 78 3.92 -12.22 4.86
C PRO A 78 5.00 -11.97 5.92
N ARG A 79 5.53 -13.05 6.51
CA ARG A 79 6.56 -13.01 7.57
C ARG A 79 7.81 -12.17 7.24
N TYR A 80 8.08 -11.92 5.96
CA TYR A 80 9.22 -11.11 5.55
C TYR A 80 9.03 -9.62 5.84
N CYS A 81 7.81 -9.19 6.20
CA CYS A 81 7.46 -7.82 6.54
C CYS A 81 7.14 -7.62 8.03
N ASP A 82 7.47 -8.61 8.87
CA ASP A 82 7.31 -8.52 10.33
C ASP A 82 8.14 -7.35 10.89
N GLY A 83 7.60 -6.66 11.89
CA GLY A 83 8.27 -5.56 12.59
C GLY A 83 8.17 -4.18 11.93
N ILE A 84 7.51 -4.04 10.76
CA ILE A 84 7.30 -2.73 10.11
C ILE A 84 6.30 -1.87 10.89
N ILE A 85 5.21 -2.49 11.34
CA ILE A 85 4.26 -1.85 12.24
C ILE A 85 4.23 -2.67 13.53
N PRO A 86 4.27 -2.02 14.71
CA PRO A 86 4.06 -2.72 15.97
C PRO A 86 2.75 -3.50 15.89
N VAL A 87 2.75 -4.74 16.35
CA VAL A 87 1.55 -5.58 16.49
C VAL A 87 0.68 -4.97 17.60
N SER A 88 0.11 -3.80 17.30
CA SER A 88 -0.90 -3.05 18.04
C SER A 88 -2.24 -3.78 17.88
N PRO A 89 -3.22 -3.58 18.78
CA PRO A 89 -4.57 -4.17 18.66
C PRO A 89 -5.32 -3.80 17.37
N ASP A 90 -4.76 -2.93 16.53
CA ASP A 90 -5.33 -2.52 15.25
C ASP A 90 -5.33 -3.65 14.20
N MET A 91 -6.43 -3.73 13.45
CA MET A 91 -6.63 -4.77 12.45
C MET A 91 -5.90 -4.42 11.14
N TRP A 92 -4.61 -4.68 11.09
CA TRP A 92 -3.82 -4.51 9.86
C TRP A 92 -4.08 -5.62 8.84
N ARG A 93 -4.25 -5.23 7.58
CA ARG A 93 -4.25 -6.13 6.43
C ARG A 93 -3.00 -5.84 5.62
N THR A 94 -2.17 -6.87 5.46
CA THR A 94 -0.81 -6.74 4.95
C THR A 94 -0.61 -7.63 3.73
N GLU A 95 0.13 -7.13 2.76
CA GLU A 95 0.52 -7.86 1.55
C GLU A 95 2.01 -7.69 1.28
N VAL A 96 2.60 -8.68 0.62
CA VAL A 96 4.04 -8.72 0.39
C VAL A 96 4.35 -9.22 -1.01
N LEU A 97 5.18 -8.48 -1.71
CA LEU A 97 5.73 -8.83 -3.02
C LEU A 97 7.27 -8.79 -2.93
N LEU A 98 7.91 -9.79 -3.50
CA LEU A 98 9.33 -9.70 -3.84
C LEU A 98 9.44 -9.20 -5.27
N ILE A 99 10.21 -8.14 -5.50
CA ILE A 99 10.44 -7.55 -6.81
C ILE A 99 11.91 -7.78 -7.19
N GLU A 100 12.13 -8.71 -8.10
CA GLU A 100 13.45 -9.03 -8.68
C GLU A 100 13.72 -8.09 -9.87
N ASN A 101 14.98 -7.82 -10.19
CA ASN A 101 15.41 -6.99 -11.33
C ASN A 101 14.82 -5.56 -11.36
N ALA A 102 14.51 -5.00 -10.18
CA ALA A 102 14.01 -3.64 -10.07
C ALA A 102 15.10 -2.60 -10.39
N THR A 103 14.81 -1.68 -11.31
CA THR A 103 15.68 -0.52 -11.55
C THR A 103 15.47 0.55 -10.49
N GLN A 104 16.50 1.36 -10.23
CA GLN A 104 16.38 2.47 -9.27
C GLN A 104 15.29 3.48 -9.68
N ALA A 105 15.13 3.73 -10.98
CA ALA A 105 14.07 4.59 -11.50
C ALA A 105 12.67 4.04 -11.14
N PHE A 106 12.43 2.73 -11.34
CA PHE A 106 11.18 2.10 -10.92
C PHE A 106 10.93 2.23 -9.41
N LEU A 107 11.96 1.99 -8.58
CA LEU A 107 11.81 2.10 -7.12
C LEU A 107 11.44 3.51 -6.67
N ASN A 108 12.02 4.54 -7.31
CA ASN A 108 11.73 5.94 -7.00
C ASN A 108 10.29 6.32 -7.33
N GLU A 109 9.72 5.75 -8.39
CA GLU A 109 8.35 6.04 -8.85
C GLU A 109 7.29 5.19 -8.13
N LEU A 110 7.69 4.05 -7.54
CA LEU A 110 6.74 3.06 -7.04
C LEU A 110 5.80 3.61 -5.97
N PHE A 111 6.30 4.36 -5.00
CA PHE A 111 5.46 4.88 -3.91
C PHE A 111 4.42 5.89 -4.39
N GLU A 112 4.81 6.80 -5.27
CA GLU A 112 3.85 7.74 -5.85
C GLU A 112 2.77 7.02 -6.63
N PHE A 113 3.16 6.06 -7.48
CA PHE A 113 2.24 5.23 -8.24
C PHE A 113 1.28 4.48 -7.30
N THR A 114 1.81 3.77 -6.30
CA THR A 114 1.03 2.95 -5.38
C THR A 114 0.04 3.79 -4.56
N VAL A 115 0.48 4.91 -3.99
CA VAL A 115 -0.39 5.78 -3.18
C VAL A 115 -1.52 6.34 -4.03
N LYS A 116 -1.22 6.87 -5.23
CA LYS A 116 -2.24 7.39 -6.15
C LYS A 116 -3.24 6.31 -6.57
N GLU A 117 -2.76 5.12 -6.92
CA GLU A 117 -3.61 3.99 -7.28
C GLU A 117 -4.49 3.54 -6.11
N PHE A 118 -3.92 3.45 -4.91
CA PHE A 118 -4.70 3.12 -3.71
C PHE A 118 -5.84 4.11 -3.48
N LEU A 119 -5.58 5.42 -3.54
CA LEU A 119 -6.60 6.44 -3.36
C LEU A 119 -7.68 6.36 -4.46
N ARG A 120 -7.27 6.20 -5.72
CA ARG A 120 -8.16 6.05 -6.88
C ARG A 120 -9.09 4.85 -6.76
N LEU A 121 -8.62 3.76 -6.16
CA LEU A 121 -9.37 2.51 -6.05
C LEU A 121 -10.20 2.41 -4.77
N SER A 122 -9.77 3.03 -3.68
CA SER A 122 -10.41 2.90 -2.36
C SER A 122 -11.41 4.01 -2.06
N LEU A 123 -11.03 5.28 -2.28
CA LEU A 123 -11.83 6.41 -1.79
C LEU A 123 -13.14 6.62 -2.53
N PRO A 124 -13.25 6.46 -3.86
CA PRO A 124 -14.54 6.59 -4.56
C PRO A 124 -15.60 5.58 -4.09
N LEU A 125 -15.18 4.45 -3.52
CA LEU A 125 -16.10 3.47 -2.93
C LEU A 125 -16.70 3.95 -1.60
N CYS A 126 -16.00 4.85 -0.91
CA CYS A 126 -16.47 5.48 0.33
C CYS A 126 -17.20 6.80 0.05
N PHE A 127 -16.68 7.59 -0.90
CA PHE A 127 -17.12 8.94 -1.23
C PHE A 127 -17.19 9.11 -2.76
N PRO A 128 -18.33 8.79 -3.41
CA PRO A 128 -18.43 8.80 -4.87
C PRO A 128 -18.13 10.15 -5.54
N ASP A 129 -18.46 11.25 -4.87
CA ASP A 129 -18.29 12.62 -5.39
C ASP A 129 -16.98 13.29 -4.91
N LEU A 130 -16.11 12.54 -4.21
CA LEU A 130 -14.88 13.09 -3.68
C LEU A 130 -13.87 13.34 -4.80
N LYS A 131 -13.39 14.58 -4.88
CA LYS A 131 -12.24 14.92 -5.70
C LYS A 131 -10.96 14.45 -5.01
N LEU A 132 -10.23 13.56 -5.66
CA LEU A 132 -8.96 13.08 -5.16
C LEU A 132 -7.87 14.14 -5.33
N PRO A 133 -6.86 14.16 -4.43
CA PRO A 133 -5.70 15.02 -4.61
C PRO A 133 -4.95 14.66 -5.91
N GLU A 134 -4.65 15.66 -6.73
CA GLU A 134 -3.87 15.47 -7.97
C GLU A 134 -2.37 15.29 -7.68
N GLU A 135 -1.88 15.96 -6.63
CA GLU A 135 -0.51 15.90 -6.18
C GLU A 135 -0.24 14.67 -5.29
N PHE A 136 1.01 14.22 -5.29
CA PHE A 136 1.46 13.18 -4.37
C PHE A 136 1.58 13.77 -2.96
N LEU A 137 0.73 13.31 -2.04
CA LEU A 137 0.79 13.71 -0.64
C LEU A 137 1.86 12.89 0.10
N PRO A 138 2.75 13.52 0.89
CA PRO A 138 3.62 12.79 1.81
C PRO A 138 2.79 12.14 2.95
N PRO A 139 3.35 11.19 3.72
CA PRO A 139 2.58 10.35 4.64
C PRO A 139 1.77 11.12 5.69
N ASP A 140 2.34 12.19 6.26
CA ASP A 140 1.71 13.07 7.26
C ASP A 140 0.53 13.84 6.65
N LYS A 141 0.71 14.40 5.45
CA LYS A 141 -0.34 15.12 4.73
C LYS A 141 -1.46 14.19 4.29
N LEU A 142 -1.12 12.96 3.88
CA LEU A 142 -2.13 11.96 3.55
C LEU A 142 -2.94 11.54 4.79
N GLN A 143 -2.30 11.42 5.95
CA GLN A 143 -3.00 11.17 7.20
C GLN A 143 -3.97 12.31 7.54
N SER A 144 -3.50 13.56 7.52
CA SER A 144 -4.38 14.72 7.75
C SER A 144 -5.52 14.81 6.74
N TYR A 145 -5.27 14.40 5.48
CA TYR A 145 -6.32 14.32 4.46
C TYR A 145 -7.39 13.29 4.84
N PHE A 146 -7.01 12.07 5.23
CA PHE A 146 -7.98 11.08 5.73
C PHE A 146 -8.73 11.57 6.96
N GLU A 147 -8.05 12.23 7.89
CA GLU A 147 -8.66 12.79 9.09
C GLU A 147 -9.70 13.87 8.77
N SER A 148 -9.49 14.66 7.72
CA SER A 148 -10.44 15.69 7.27
C SER A 148 -11.73 15.15 6.63
N LEU A 149 -11.78 13.86 6.30
CA LEU A 149 -12.94 13.19 5.68
C LEU A 149 -13.89 12.53 6.70
N MET A 150 -13.56 12.57 7.99
CA MET A 150 -14.34 12.01 9.09
C MET A 150 -15.13 13.09 9.82
#